data_AF-A0A6J6PPR5-F1
#
_entry.id   AF-A0A6J6PPR5-F1
#
_cell.length_a   1.000
_cell.length_b   1.000
_cell.length_c   1.000
_cell.angle_alpha   90.00
_cell.angle_beta   90.00
_cell.angle_gamma   90.00
#
_symmetry.space_group_name_H-M   'P 1'
#
loop_
_entity.id
_entity.type
_entity.pdbx_description
1 polymer ?
#
loop_
_entity_poly.entity_id
_entity_poly.type
_entity_poly.pdbx_seq_one_letter_code
_entity_poly.pdbx_strand_id
1 'polypeptide(L)'
;MSTSLNGWAVIDAVDTDGPFPRLRKGIVPGTGRHLYVRDGSVALVLLHLALWFHEVIEPLSPEKTWDDWGWAKRPPRGSTTGYSNHASGTAVDLNATQHPQGVAIASTFTPGQVQDIRDRLTDVYGDLIDWGGAWRHPDGMHFEVAPGVTLAQVEKLARRLLDTDRGKRVVAENPGLRAVVLS
;
A
#
# COMPACT_ATOMS: atom_id res chain seq x y z
N MET A 1 -5.34 -13.34 18.47
CA MET A 1 -5.50 -13.01 17.03
C MET A 1 -4.16 -13.19 16.37
N SER A 2 -4.10 -13.81 15.18
CA SER A 2 -2.84 -13.93 14.43
C SER A 2 -2.38 -12.57 13.91
N THR A 3 -1.07 -12.38 13.80
CA THR A 3 -0.44 -11.15 13.31
C THR A 3 0.39 -11.42 12.05
N SER A 4 0.46 -10.44 11.16
CA SER A 4 1.39 -10.42 10.03
C SER A 4 2.82 -10.11 10.48
N LEU A 5 3.79 -10.24 9.57
CA LEU A 5 5.21 -9.99 9.83
C LEU A 5 5.49 -8.60 10.43
N ASN A 6 4.74 -7.57 10.02
CA ASN A 6 4.87 -6.21 10.55
C ASN A 6 4.11 -5.95 11.86
N GLY A 7 3.47 -6.96 12.44
CA GLY A 7 2.79 -6.88 13.74
C GLY A 7 1.31 -6.49 13.71
N TRP A 8 0.72 -6.33 12.53
CA TRP A 8 -0.70 -5.99 12.40
C TRP A 8 -1.61 -7.23 12.47
N ALA A 9 -2.81 -7.07 13.02
CA ALA A 9 -3.78 -8.16 13.07
C ALA A 9 -4.15 -8.63 11.66
N VAL A 10 -4.16 -9.94 11.44
CA VAL A 10 -4.60 -10.56 10.20
C VAL A 10 -6.10 -10.31 10.00
N ILE A 11 -6.51 -10.11 8.75
CA ILE A 11 -7.91 -10.02 8.35
C ILE A 11 -8.31 -11.38 7.76
N ASP A 12 -9.36 -11.97 8.32
CA ASP A 12 -9.73 -13.36 8.04
C ASP A 12 -10.60 -13.55 6.78
N ALA A 13 -11.30 -12.50 6.34
CA ALA A 13 -12.20 -12.55 5.20
C ALA A 13 -12.16 -11.24 4.40
N VAL A 14 -12.48 -11.34 3.10
CA VAL A 14 -12.79 -10.19 2.26
C VAL A 14 -14.21 -9.74 2.61
N ASP A 15 -14.32 -8.97 3.68
CA ASP A 15 -15.53 -8.24 4.03
C ASP A 15 -15.24 -6.74 3.86
N THR A 16 -15.75 -6.20 2.76
CA THR A 16 -15.62 -4.79 2.38
C THR A 16 -16.91 -4.00 2.57
N ASP A 17 -17.93 -4.63 3.15
CA ASP A 17 -19.27 -4.05 3.25
C ASP A 17 -19.46 -3.30 4.57
N GLY A 18 -20.46 -2.41 4.59
CA GLY A 18 -20.81 -1.63 5.77
C GLY A 18 -20.01 -0.33 5.96
N PRO A 19 -20.31 0.44 7.02
CA PRO A 19 -19.75 1.79 7.20
C PRO A 19 -18.29 1.83 7.67
N PHE A 20 -17.80 0.75 8.28
CA PHE A 20 -16.45 0.64 8.86
C PHE A 20 -15.85 -0.76 8.67
N PRO A 21 -15.67 -1.23 7.42
CA PRO A 21 -15.11 -2.55 7.19
C PRO A 21 -13.68 -2.64 7.71
N ARG A 22 -13.20 -3.85 8.05
CA ARG A 22 -11.77 -4.03 8.39
C ARG A 22 -10.87 -3.93 7.15
N LEU A 23 -11.43 -4.26 5.98
CA LEU A 23 -10.78 -4.23 4.67
C LEU A 23 -11.58 -3.31 3.75
N ARG A 24 -10.93 -2.36 3.11
CA ARG A 24 -11.54 -1.47 2.11
C ARG A 24 -11.12 -1.91 0.72
N LYS A 25 -12.09 -1.96 -0.20
CA LYS A 25 -11.82 -1.88 -1.64
C LYS A 25 -11.57 -0.41 -2.01
N GLY A 26 -10.31 0.01 -1.94
CA GLY A 26 -9.91 1.40 -2.09
C GLY A 26 -9.66 1.77 -3.55
N ILE A 27 -10.36 2.77 -4.06
CA ILE A 27 -10.18 3.29 -5.42
C ILE A 27 -8.91 4.14 -5.46
N VAL A 28 -8.08 3.92 -6.48
CA VAL A 28 -6.96 4.82 -6.78
C VAL A 28 -7.46 5.87 -7.78
N PRO A 29 -7.54 7.16 -7.41
CA PRO A 29 -8.20 8.17 -8.23
C PRO A 29 -7.62 8.30 -9.65
N GLY A 30 -8.50 8.35 -10.66
CA GLY A 30 -8.11 8.59 -12.05
C GLY A 30 -7.48 7.41 -12.79
N THR A 31 -7.33 6.24 -12.15
CA THR A 31 -6.65 5.08 -12.76
C THR A 31 -7.61 3.97 -13.19
N GLY A 32 -8.85 3.96 -12.70
CA GLY A 32 -9.76 2.82 -12.83
C GLY A 32 -9.32 1.56 -12.05
N ARG A 33 -8.27 1.67 -11.21
CA ARG A 33 -7.75 0.59 -10.37
C ARG A 33 -8.27 0.70 -8.93
N HIS A 34 -8.24 -0.43 -8.23
CA HIS A 34 -8.52 -0.50 -6.80
C HIS A 34 -7.55 -1.44 -6.08
N LEU A 35 -7.39 -1.23 -4.78
CA LEU A 35 -6.56 -2.04 -3.91
C LEU A 35 -7.38 -2.48 -2.71
N TYR A 36 -7.25 -3.75 -2.32
CA TYR A 36 -7.81 -4.22 -1.05
C TYR A 36 -6.82 -3.90 0.07
N VAL A 37 -7.15 -2.93 0.92
CA VAL A 37 -6.26 -2.43 1.98
C VAL A 37 -7.00 -2.34 3.30
N ARG A 38 -6.28 -2.43 4.42
CA ARG A 38 -6.84 -2.21 5.75
C ARG A 38 -7.49 -0.84 5.81
N ASP A 39 -8.74 -0.78 6.25
CA ASP A 39 -9.49 0.48 6.27
C ASP A 39 -8.89 1.51 7.24
N GLY A 40 -9.37 2.75 7.14
CA GLY A 40 -8.95 3.89 7.95
C GLY A 40 -7.62 4.48 7.51
N SER A 41 -6.79 4.84 8.49
CA SER A 41 -5.52 5.53 8.25
C SER A 41 -4.56 4.77 7.33
N VAL A 42 -4.56 3.43 7.38
CA VAL A 42 -3.73 2.61 6.48
C VAL A 42 -4.21 2.76 5.03
N ALA A 43 -5.52 2.65 4.79
CA ALA A 43 -6.09 2.82 3.44
C ALA A 43 -5.73 4.19 2.86
N LEU A 44 -5.86 5.27 3.64
CA LEU A 44 -5.50 6.60 3.15
C LEU A 44 -4.03 6.69 2.74
N VAL A 45 -3.12 6.19 3.58
CA VAL A 45 -1.68 6.24 3.30
C VAL A 45 -1.32 5.42 2.06
N LEU A 46 -1.81 4.19 1.95
CA LEU A 46 -1.48 3.30 0.84
C LEU A 46 -2.11 3.75 -0.48
N LEU A 47 -3.35 4.26 -0.47
CA LEU A 47 -3.98 4.82 -1.68
C LEU A 47 -3.32 6.13 -2.11
N HIS A 48 -2.87 6.95 -1.15
CA HIS A 48 -2.08 8.14 -1.44
C HIS A 48 -0.72 7.78 -2.06
N LEU A 49 -0.07 6.71 -1.60
CA LEU A 49 1.14 6.18 -2.22
C LEU A 49 0.89 5.65 -3.63
N ALA A 50 -0.13 4.81 -3.82
CA ALA A 50 -0.48 4.26 -5.12
C ALA A 50 -0.80 5.36 -6.15
N LEU A 51 -1.53 6.40 -5.74
CA LEU A 51 -1.81 7.53 -6.62
C LEU A 51 -0.54 8.33 -6.96
N TRP A 52 0.37 8.52 -6.01
CA TRP A 52 1.66 9.16 -6.32
C TRP A 52 2.49 8.31 -7.28
N PHE A 53 2.55 6.99 -7.07
CA PHE A 53 3.26 6.07 -7.94
C PHE A 53 2.72 6.16 -9.38
N HIS A 54 1.39 6.14 -9.54
CA HIS A 54 0.73 6.31 -10.83
C HIS A 54 1.14 7.59 -11.56
N GLU A 55 1.28 8.69 -10.83
CA GLU A 55 1.52 10.03 -11.41
C GLU A 55 2.99 10.32 -11.69
N VAL A 56 3.90 9.72 -10.94
CA VAL A 56 5.32 10.11 -10.92
C VAL A 56 6.24 8.99 -11.40
N ILE A 57 5.96 7.75 -11.04
CA ILE A 57 6.86 6.62 -11.34
C ILE A 57 6.45 5.96 -12.64
N GLU A 58 5.22 5.45 -12.72
CA GLU A 58 4.61 4.96 -13.95
C GLU A 58 3.11 4.69 -13.77
N PRO A 59 2.31 4.76 -14.84
CA PRO A 59 0.86 4.60 -14.74
C PRO A 59 0.42 3.20 -14.31
N LEU A 60 -0.39 3.13 -13.26
CA LEU A 60 -1.32 2.03 -13.00
C LEU A 60 -2.43 2.04 -14.06
N SER A 61 -2.28 1.28 -15.15
CA SER A 61 -3.17 1.38 -16.33
C SER A 61 -4.19 0.25 -16.37
N PRO A 62 -5.50 0.54 -16.56
CA PRO A 62 -6.56 -0.47 -16.67
C PRO A 62 -6.49 -1.26 -18.00
N GLU A 63 -5.72 -0.78 -18.97
CA GLU A 63 -5.50 -1.46 -20.26
C GLU A 63 -4.55 -2.67 -20.12
N LYS A 64 -3.84 -2.77 -19.00
CA LYS A 64 -3.00 -3.92 -18.65
C LYS A 64 -3.79 -4.94 -17.84
N THR A 65 -3.31 -6.18 -17.79
CA THR A 65 -3.77 -7.20 -16.85
C THR A 65 -3.84 -6.63 -15.43
N TRP A 66 -4.82 -7.05 -14.64
CA TRP A 66 -4.93 -6.61 -13.25
C TRP A 66 -3.79 -7.20 -12.39
N ASP A 67 -2.77 -6.40 -12.13
CA ASP A 67 -1.58 -6.78 -11.38
C ASP A 67 -1.26 -5.86 -10.19
N ASP A 68 -2.22 -5.01 -9.82
CA ASP A 68 -2.19 -4.23 -8.58
C ASP A 68 -2.89 -5.02 -7.46
N TRP A 69 -2.14 -5.43 -6.44
CA TRP A 69 -2.63 -6.32 -5.37
C TRP A 69 -2.47 -5.69 -3.99
N GLY A 70 -3.42 -5.93 -3.08
CA GLY A 70 -3.40 -5.34 -1.73
C GLY A 70 -3.61 -6.33 -0.60
N TRP A 71 -4.54 -7.28 -0.73
CA TRP A 71 -4.85 -8.25 0.32
C TRP A 71 -4.83 -9.68 -0.18
N ALA A 72 -4.23 -10.56 0.62
CA ALA A 72 -4.33 -12.00 0.50
C ALA A 72 -3.97 -12.63 1.85
N LYS A 73 -4.87 -13.43 2.43
CA LYS A 73 -4.57 -14.23 3.62
C LYS A 73 -3.68 -15.41 3.23
N ARG A 74 -2.37 -15.19 3.20
CA ARG A 74 -1.35 -16.18 2.81
C ARG A 74 -0.06 -16.00 3.60
N PRO A 75 0.78 -17.04 3.72
CA PRO A 75 2.15 -16.86 4.18
C PRO A 75 2.97 -16.00 3.19
N PRO A 76 4.10 -15.44 3.64
CA PRO A 76 5.07 -14.79 2.76
C PRO A 76 5.53 -15.70 1.62
N ARG A 77 5.92 -15.13 0.47
CA ARG A 77 6.49 -15.94 -0.63
C ARG A 77 7.75 -16.66 -0.14
N GLY A 78 7.87 -17.94 -0.44
CA GLY A 78 8.99 -18.77 0.01
C GLY A 78 8.90 -19.25 1.47
N SER A 79 7.84 -18.91 2.21
CA SER A 79 7.57 -19.43 3.56
C SER A 79 6.29 -20.27 3.59
N THR A 80 6.26 -21.27 4.45
CA THR A 80 5.05 -22.05 4.79
C THR A 80 4.46 -21.63 6.15
N THR A 81 5.11 -20.72 6.87
CA THR A 81 4.70 -20.25 8.20
C THR A 81 4.61 -18.73 8.27
N GLY A 82 3.84 -18.24 9.25
CA GLY A 82 3.57 -16.81 9.42
C GLY A 82 2.57 -16.26 8.39
N TYR A 83 2.33 -14.95 8.46
CA TYR A 83 1.41 -14.25 7.58
C TYR A 83 2.12 -13.07 6.92
N SER A 84 2.00 -12.97 5.59
CA SER A 84 2.45 -11.80 4.83
C SER A 84 1.73 -10.53 5.30
N ASN A 85 2.33 -9.37 5.06
CA ASN A 85 1.71 -8.07 5.35
C ASN A 85 0.50 -7.76 4.44
N HIS A 86 0.34 -8.50 3.32
CA HIS A 86 -0.94 -8.52 2.59
C HIS A 86 -2.08 -9.15 3.41
N ALA A 87 -1.81 -10.07 4.33
CA ALA A 87 -2.86 -10.75 5.10
C ALA A 87 -3.54 -9.82 6.11
N SER A 88 -2.85 -8.77 6.54
CA SER A 88 -3.38 -7.72 7.41
C SER A 88 -3.87 -6.48 6.64
N GLY A 89 -3.78 -6.49 5.31
CA GLY A 89 -4.16 -5.38 4.43
C GLY A 89 -3.22 -4.18 4.50
N THR A 90 -1.98 -4.37 4.98
CA THR A 90 -1.03 -3.27 5.21
C THR A 90 0.12 -3.26 4.21
N ALA A 91 -0.06 -3.90 3.05
CA ALA A 91 0.91 -3.93 1.97
C ALA A 91 0.21 -3.85 0.62
N VAL A 92 0.90 -3.34 -0.39
CA VAL A 92 0.45 -3.25 -1.77
C VAL A 92 1.57 -3.65 -2.72
N ASP A 93 1.21 -4.38 -3.77
CA ASP A 93 2.06 -4.64 -4.94
C ASP A 93 1.51 -3.76 -6.09
N LEU A 94 2.36 -2.92 -6.69
CA LEU A 94 2.01 -2.02 -7.79
C LEU A 94 2.71 -2.46 -9.08
N ASN A 95 1.97 -2.55 -10.20
CA ASN A 95 2.47 -3.05 -11.48
C ASN A 95 3.29 -4.35 -11.33
N ALA A 96 2.74 -5.33 -10.59
CA ALA A 96 3.47 -6.52 -10.15
C ALA A 96 4.12 -7.33 -11.28
N THR A 97 3.53 -7.32 -12.48
CA THR A 97 4.09 -8.04 -13.63
C THR A 97 5.35 -7.38 -14.20
N GLN A 98 5.54 -6.08 -13.95
CA GLN A 98 6.71 -5.31 -14.39
C GLN A 98 7.85 -5.35 -13.36
N HIS A 99 7.53 -5.47 -12.08
CA HIS A 99 8.51 -5.41 -10.98
C HIS A 99 8.50 -6.67 -10.09
N PRO A 100 8.62 -7.88 -10.68
CA PRO A 100 8.47 -9.11 -9.92
C PRO A 100 9.57 -9.29 -8.87
N GLN A 101 9.18 -9.91 -7.75
CA GLN A 101 10.09 -10.28 -6.67
C GLN A 101 11.27 -11.12 -7.17
N GLY A 102 12.46 -10.81 -6.66
CA GLY A 102 13.72 -11.50 -6.96
C GLY A 102 14.42 -10.99 -8.22
N VAL A 103 13.81 -10.08 -8.98
CA VAL A 103 14.47 -9.43 -10.13
C VAL A 103 15.25 -8.21 -9.65
N ALA A 104 16.44 -8.02 -10.22
CA ALA A 104 17.28 -6.87 -9.91
C ALA A 104 16.53 -5.56 -10.21
N ILE A 105 16.51 -4.63 -9.25
CA ILE A 105 15.80 -3.36 -9.37
C ILE A 105 16.26 -2.54 -10.57
N ALA A 106 17.56 -2.54 -10.88
CA ALA A 106 18.11 -1.86 -12.05
C ALA A 106 17.62 -2.44 -13.40
N SER A 107 17.01 -3.63 -13.39
CA SER A 107 16.43 -4.26 -14.59
C SER A 107 14.96 -3.90 -14.79
N THR A 108 14.28 -3.33 -13.78
CA THR A 108 12.85 -3.05 -13.84
C THR A 108 12.53 -1.57 -13.62
N PHE A 109 13.36 -0.84 -12.87
CA PHE A 109 13.26 0.61 -12.71
C PHE A 109 14.49 1.32 -13.26
N THR A 110 14.28 2.51 -13.81
CA THR A 110 15.37 3.43 -14.12
C THR A 110 16.01 3.98 -12.84
N PRO A 111 17.27 4.43 -12.87
CA PRO A 111 17.90 5.07 -11.71
C PRO A 111 17.11 6.28 -11.18
N GLY A 112 16.47 7.05 -12.07
CA GLY A 112 15.61 8.18 -11.69
C GLY A 112 14.39 7.74 -10.89
N GLN A 113 13.66 6.73 -11.37
CA GLN A 113 12.51 6.18 -10.64
C GLN A 113 12.89 5.63 -9.26
N VAL A 114 14.03 4.95 -9.15
CA VAL A 114 14.53 4.47 -7.85
C VAL A 114 14.83 5.63 -6.91
N GLN A 115 15.39 6.72 -7.42
CA GLN A 115 15.67 7.92 -6.63
C GLN A 115 14.35 8.58 -6.19
N ASP A 116 13.40 8.77 -7.09
CA ASP A 116 12.08 9.35 -6.78
C ASP A 116 11.32 8.52 -5.73
N ILE A 117 11.42 7.19 -5.78
CA ILE A 117 10.87 6.29 -4.74
C ILE A 117 11.53 6.56 -3.39
N ARG A 118 12.86 6.60 -3.33
CA ARG A 118 13.58 6.83 -2.07
C ARG A 118 13.26 8.19 -1.48
N ASP A 119 13.32 9.24 -2.29
CA ASP A 119 13.04 10.61 -1.85
C ASP A 119 11.59 10.73 -1.37
N ARG A 120 10.64 10.13 -2.08
CA ARG A 120 9.25 10.13 -1.65
C ARG A 120 9.04 9.42 -0.31
N LEU A 121 9.67 8.26 -0.12
CA LEU A 121 9.62 7.53 1.15
C LEU A 121 10.16 8.42 2.27
N THR A 122 11.33 9.03 2.09
CA THR A 122 11.94 9.92 3.10
C THR A 122 11.09 11.17 3.38
N ASP A 123 10.68 11.90 2.36
CA ASP A 123 10.09 13.25 2.52
C ASP A 123 8.64 13.22 3.01
N VAL A 124 7.89 12.17 2.67
CA VAL A 124 6.43 12.13 2.88
C VAL A 124 6.04 11.06 3.87
N TYR A 125 6.60 9.86 3.77
CA TYR A 125 6.19 8.72 4.58
C TYR A 125 7.10 8.49 5.79
N GLY A 126 8.36 8.91 5.70
CA GLY A 126 9.42 8.59 6.65
C GLY A 126 9.58 7.08 6.82
N ASP A 127 9.97 6.67 8.03
CA ASP A 127 10.15 5.26 8.40
C ASP A 127 8.82 4.48 8.58
N LEU A 128 7.68 5.06 8.17
CA LEU A 128 6.37 4.42 8.34
C LEU A 128 6.00 3.47 7.20
N ILE A 129 6.58 3.69 6.02
CA ILE A 129 6.40 2.83 4.85
C ILE A 129 7.76 2.30 4.42
N ASP A 130 7.85 0.98 4.23
CA ASP A 130 9.00 0.30 3.67
C ASP A 130 8.76 -0.07 2.20
N TRP A 131 9.83 -0.15 1.42
CA TRP A 131 9.81 -0.57 0.03
C TRP A 131 10.70 -1.79 -0.19
N GLY A 132 10.10 -2.86 -0.71
CA GLY A 132 10.77 -4.15 -0.90
C GLY A 132 11.93 -4.11 -1.88
N GLY A 133 12.03 -3.09 -2.73
CA GLY A 133 13.16 -2.93 -3.65
C GLY A 133 14.49 -2.64 -2.94
N ALA A 134 14.47 -2.21 -1.68
CA ALA A 134 15.68 -2.01 -0.88
C ALA A 134 16.17 -3.29 -0.17
N TRP A 135 15.41 -4.38 -0.22
CA TRP A 135 15.75 -5.62 0.48
C TRP A 135 16.83 -6.43 -0.21
N ARG A 136 17.47 -7.34 0.55
CA ARG A 136 18.46 -8.29 0.01
C ARG A 136 17.88 -9.18 -1.09
N HIS A 137 16.65 -9.63 -0.91
CA HIS A 137 15.87 -10.27 -1.98
C HIS A 137 14.87 -9.22 -2.47
N PRO A 138 15.19 -8.48 -3.55
CA PRO A 138 14.46 -7.29 -3.92
C PRO A 138 13.03 -7.63 -4.32
N ASP A 139 12.09 -6.78 -3.93
CA ASP A 139 10.68 -6.87 -4.30
C ASP A 139 10.20 -5.50 -4.78
N GLY A 140 10.45 -5.21 -6.06
CA GLY A 140 10.29 -3.85 -6.59
C GLY A 140 8.84 -3.35 -6.62
N MET A 141 7.88 -4.26 -6.75
CA MET A 141 6.44 -3.94 -6.71
C MET A 141 5.94 -3.62 -5.30
N HIS A 142 6.65 -4.05 -4.25
CA HIS A 142 6.09 -4.20 -2.91
C HIS A 142 6.32 -2.98 -2.01
N PHE A 143 5.25 -2.44 -1.45
CA PHE A 143 5.27 -1.39 -0.42
C PHE A 143 4.44 -1.82 0.78
N GLU A 144 4.92 -1.56 1.99
CA GLU A 144 4.22 -1.98 3.21
C GLU A 144 4.34 -0.97 4.36
N VAL A 145 3.39 -1.03 5.30
CA VAL A 145 3.58 -0.42 6.61
C VAL A 145 4.76 -1.11 7.30
N ALA A 146 5.78 -0.34 7.66
CA ALA A 146 7.04 -0.89 8.15
C ALA A 146 6.86 -1.68 9.47
N PRO A 147 7.74 -2.67 9.75
CA PRO A 147 7.66 -3.47 10.97
C PRO A 147 7.63 -2.63 12.26
N GLY A 148 6.69 -2.92 13.14
CA GLY A 148 6.56 -2.24 14.44
C GLY A 148 5.86 -0.88 14.39
N VAL A 149 5.50 -0.38 13.22
CA VAL A 149 4.71 0.85 13.07
C VAL A 149 3.30 0.62 13.61
N THR A 150 2.90 1.48 14.54
CA THR A 150 1.61 1.43 15.23
C THR A 150 0.52 2.19 14.50
N LEU A 151 -0.74 1.89 14.81
CA LEU A 151 -1.89 2.64 14.28
C LEU A 151 -1.80 4.14 14.57
N ALA A 152 -1.38 4.54 15.77
CA ALA A 152 -1.25 5.95 16.14
C ALA A 152 -0.22 6.69 15.26
N GLN A 153 0.88 6.04 14.87
CA GLN A 153 1.87 6.62 13.96
C GLN A 153 1.29 6.77 12.55
N VAL A 154 0.60 5.74 12.04
CA VAL A 154 -0.06 5.80 10.72
C VAL A 154 -1.15 6.87 10.72
N GLU A 155 -1.93 7.00 11.79
CA GLU A 155 -2.99 8.00 11.93
C GLU A 155 -2.43 9.43 11.91
N LYS A 156 -1.33 9.68 12.63
CA LYS A 156 -0.65 10.97 12.58
C LYS A 156 -0.20 11.33 11.16
N LEU A 157 0.32 10.36 10.41
CA LEU A 157 0.67 10.55 8.99
C LEU A 157 -0.58 10.79 8.15
N ALA A 158 -1.60 9.94 8.25
CA ALA A 158 -2.85 10.02 7.51
C ALA A 158 -3.51 11.40 7.67
N ARG A 159 -3.57 11.93 8.90
CA ARG A 159 -4.11 13.28 9.18
C ARG A 159 -3.35 14.38 8.45
N ARG A 160 -2.01 14.30 8.34
CA ARG A 160 -1.22 15.24 7.52
C ARG A 160 -1.52 15.09 6.02
N LEU A 161 -1.68 13.86 5.55
CA LEU A 161 -1.93 13.60 4.13
C LEU A 161 -3.31 14.06 3.67
N LEU A 162 -4.33 14.06 4.56
CA LEU A 162 -5.69 14.51 4.25
C LEU A 162 -5.75 15.91 3.63
N ASP A 163 -4.84 16.81 4.03
CA ASP A 163 -4.86 18.21 3.61
C ASP A 163 -4.10 18.45 2.30
N THR A 164 -3.35 17.45 1.82
CA THR A 164 -2.69 17.48 0.51
C THR A 164 -3.71 17.32 -0.62
N ASP A 165 -3.41 17.84 -1.80
CA ASP A 165 -4.31 17.71 -2.96
C ASP A 165 -4.53 16.25 -3.36
N ARG A 166 -3.50 15.41 -3.19
CA ARG A 166 -3.61 13.96 -3.39
C ARG A 166 -4.51 13.30 -2.34
N GLY A 167 -4.39 13.68 -1.07
CA GLY A 167 -5.27 13.19 0.00
C GLY A 167 -6.74 13.57 -0.24
N LYS A 168 -7.01 14.81 -0.67
CA LYS A 168 -8.35 15.28 -1.04
C LYS A 168 -8.96 14.45 -2.17
N ARG A 169 -8.18 14.12 -3.21
CA ARG A 169 -8.63 13.25 -4.30
C ARG A 169 -8.89 11.83 -3.84
N VAL A 170 -8.04 11.27 -3.00
CA VAL A 170 -8.25 9.93 -2.42
C VAL A 170 -9.56 9.87 -1.65
N VAL A 171 -9.84 10.84 -0.76
CA VAL A 171 -11.10 10.82 0.00
C VAL A 171 -12.34 11.11 -0.86
N ALA A 172 -12.20 11.89 -1.93
CA ALA A 172 -13.31 12.17 -2.85
C ALA A 172 -13.78 10.89 -3.58
N GLU A 173 -12.84 10.05 -4.02
CA GLU A 173 -13.13 8.78 -4.70
C GLU A 173 -13.38 7.60 -3.74
N ASN A 174 -13.19 7.80 -2.43
CA ASN A 174 -13.39 6.78 -1.41
C ASN A 174 -14.33 7.28 -0.30
N PRO A 175 -15.66 7.30 -0.55
CA PRO A 175 -16.63 7.73 0.45
C PRO A 175 -16.50 6.97 1.78
N GLY A 176 -16.71 7.70 2.88
CA GLY A 176 -16.58 7.19 4.24
C GLY A 176 -15.14 7.15 4.78
N LEU A 177 -14.11 7.08 3.93
CA LEU A 177 -12.71 6.95 4.38
C LEU A 177 -12.28 8.09 5.33
N ARG A 178 -12.65 9.34 5.00
CA ARG A 178 -12.34 10.50 5.86
C ARG A 178 -12.91 10.36 7.27
N ALA A 179 -14.12 9.80 7.41
CA ALA A 179 -14.75 9.63 8.71
C ALA A 179 -13.98 8.61 9.57
N VAL A 180 -13.53 7.50 8.97
CA VAL A 180 -12.75 6.45 9.64
C VAL A 180 -11.36 6.95 10.08
N VAL A 181 -10.74 7.85 9.32
CA VAL A 181 -9.43 8.43 9.68
C VAL A 181 -9.54 9.40 10.86
N LEU A 182 -10.70 10.03 11.05
CA LEU A 182 -10.90 11.08 12.05
C LEU A 182 -11.56 10.58 13.34
N SER A 183 -12.20 9.40 13.32
CA SER A 183 -12.81 8.72 14.48
C SER A 183 -11.78 8.17 15.44
#